data_AF-A0A6G1S4N7-F1
#
_entry.id   AF-A0A6G1S4N7-F1
#
_cell.length_a   1.000
_cell.length_b   1.000
_cell.length_c   1.000
_cell.angle_alpha   90.00
_cell.angle_beta   90.00
_cell.angle_gamma   90.00
#
_symmetry.space_group_name_H-M   'P 1'
#
loop_
_entity.id
_entity.type
_entity.pdbx_description
1 polymer ?
#
loop_
_entity_poly.entity_id
_entity_poly.type
_entity_poly.pdbx_seq_one_letter_code
_entity_poly.pdbx_strand_id
1 'polypeptide(L)'
;GILPNHVPTLAVLKPGVVTVYESDGKKKEVFVSSGTVTINDDSSVQVLAEEACLVEELDKNACQDVLSKAQSQLASASSDKEKAEAEIAVEVGQELVRAAA
;
A
#
# COMPACT_ATOMS: atom_id res chain seq x y z
N GLY A 1 -7.66 7.74 -10.14
CA GLY A 1 -6.37 8.03 -10.79
C GLY A 1 -6.20 9.53 -10.86
N ILE A 2 -4.96 10.01 -10.85
CA ILE A 2 -4.64 11.44 -10.86
C ILE A 2 -4.19 11.80 -12.29
N LEU A 3 -4.90 12.72 -12.93
CA LEU A 3 -4.59 13.24 -14.26
C LEU A 3 -4.23 14.73 -14.15
N PRO A 4 -3.68 15.36 -15.22
CA PRO A 4 -3.42 16.79 -15.21
C PRO A 4 -4.68 17.60 -14.84
N ASN A 5 -4.52 18.65 -14.04
CA ASN A 5 -5.60 19.49 -13.50
C ASN A 5 -6.62 18.74 -12.61
N HIS A 6 -6.19 17.69 -11.90
CA HIS A 6 -7.02 17.09 -10.86
C HIS A 6 -7.31 18.10 -9.74
N VAL A 7 -8.50 18.00 -9.14
CA VAL A 7 -8.90 18.86 -8.02
C VAL A 7 -7.88 18.71 -6.87
N PRO A 8 -7.40 19.79 -6.25
CA PRO A 8 -6.50 19.70 -5.10
C PRO A 8 -7.10 18.84 -4.00
N THR A 9 -6.28 17.95 -3.45
CA THR A 9 -6.75 16.95 -2.49
C THR A 9 -5.62 16.57 -1.55
N LEU A 10 -5.95 16.42 -0.27
CA LEU A 10 -5.10 15.76 0.72
C LEU A 10 -5.79 14.48 1.18
N ALA A 11 -5.10 13.35 1.09
CA ALA A 11 -5.63 12.06 1.52
C ALA A 11 -4.55 11.19 2.17
N VAL A 12 -4.99 10.22 2.96
CA VAL A 12 -4.14 9.15 3.50
C VAL A 12 -4.16 7.94 2.57
N LEU A 13 -3.06 7.19 2.56
CA LEU A 13 -2.91 5.98 1.76
C LEU A 13 -3.24 4.74 2.59
N LYS A 14 -3.94 3.80 1.97
CA LYS A 14 -4.06 2.42 2.42
C LYS A 14 -2.95 1.56 1.81
N PRO A 15 -2.67 0.38 2.38
CA PRO A 15 -1.77 -0.59 1.75
C PRO A 15 -2.25 -0.92 0.33
N GLY A 16 -1.35 -0.96 -0.64
CA GLY A 16 -1.71 -1.30 -2.02
C GLY A 16 -0.69 -0.86 -3.06
N VAL A 17 -1.02 -1.08 -4.33
CA VAL A 17 -0.14 -0.76 -5.46
C VAL A 17 -0.44 0.63 -6.01
N VAL A 18 0.59 1.46 -6.11
CA VAL A 18 0.59 2.71 -6.85
C VAL A 18 1.25 2.47 -8.21
N THR A 19 0.49 2.69 -9.27
CA THR A 19 1.01 2.64 -10.65
C THR A 19 1.30 4.04 -11.15
N VAL A 20 2.57 4.32 -11.47
CA VAL A 20 3.01 5.56 -12.12
C VAL A 20 3.13 5.31 -13.62
N TYR A 21 2.48 6.16 -14.41
CA TYR A 21 2.57 6.15 -15.86
C TYR A 21 3.54 7.25 -16.29
N GLU A 22 4.67 6.85 -16.88
CA GLU A 22 5.70 7.79 -17.34
C GLU A 22 5.36 8.33 -18.74
N SER A 23 5.95 9.47 -19.10
CA SER A 23 5.70 10.15 -20.38
C SER A 23 6.09 9.31 -21.60
N ASP A 24 6.97 8.33 -21.44
CA ASP A 24 7.39 7.39 -22.48
C ASP A 24 6.47 6.16 -22.61
N GLY A 25 5.39 6.12 -21.82
CA GLY A 25 4.41 5.04 -21.80
C GLY A 25 4.77 3.87 -20.87
N LYS A 26 5.92 3.91 -20.19
CA LYS A 26 6.27 2.91 -19.18
C LYS A 26 5.36 3.00 -17.97
N LYS A 27 5.22 1.85 -17.31
CA LYS A 27 4.50 1.71 -16.05
C LYS A 27 5.48 1.29 -14.97
N LYS A 28 5.43 1.97 -13.84
CA LYS A 28 6.16 1.59 -12.64
C LYS A 28 5.16 1.29 -11.53
N GLU A 29 5.24 0.08 -10.97
CA GLU A 29 4.34 -0.38 -9.93
C GLU A 29 5.09 -0.48 -8.61
N VAL A 30 4.58 0.23 -7.62
CA VAL A 30 5.19 0.32 -6.30
C VAL A 30 4.14 -0.07 -5.28
N PHE A 31 4.43 -1.08 -4.47
CA PHE A 31 3.62 -1.37 -3.29
C PHE A 31 3.95 -0.35 -2.20
N VAL A 32 2.92 0.26 -1.62
CA VAL A 32 3.05 1.19 -0.49
C VAL A 32 2.30 0.62 0.72
N SER A 33 2.86 0.80 1.92
CA SER A 33 2.23 0.33 3.16
C SER A 33 1.17 1.29 3.68
N SER A 34 1.54 2.56 3.83
CA SER A 34 0.76 3.66 4.39
C SER A 34 1.35 4.96 3.86
N GLY A 35 0.70 6.10 4.16
CA GLY A 35 1.27 7.40 3.85
C GLY A 35 0.25 8.48 3.55
N THR A 36 0.67 9.49 2.81
CA THR A 36 -0.17 10.59 2.35
C THR A 36 0.03 10.90 0.88
N VAL A 37 -1.02 11.43 0.27
CA VAL A 37 -0.97 12.04 -1.06
C VAL A 37 -1.50 13.46 -0.99
N THR A 38 -0.72 14.39 -1.55
CA THR A 38 -1.08 15.79 -1.70
C THR A 38 -1.07 16.13 -3.18
N ILE A 39 -2.23 16.57 -3.69
CA ILE A 39 -2.43 17.08 -5.04
C ILE A 39 -2.61 18.58 -4.92
N ASN A 40 -1.75 19.36 -5.59
CA ASN A 40 -1.76 20.81 -5.54
C ASN A 40 -2.43 21.43 -6.77
N ASP A 41 -2.80 22.71 -6.68
CA ASP A 41 -3.42 23.49 -7.77
C ASP A 41 -2.53 23.60 -9.01
N ASP A 42 -1.21 23.56 -8.86
CA ASP A 42 -0.24 23.65 -9.94
C ASP A 42 0.01 22.32 -10.68
N SER A 43 -0.86 21.32 -10.44
CA SER A 43 -0.73 19.94 -10.93
C SER A 43 0.50 19.18 -10.41
N SER A 44 1.22 19.69 -9.41
CA SER A 44 2.22 18.90 -8.69
C SER A 44 1.53 17.92 -7.73
N VAL A 45 2.14 16.74 -7.58
CA VAL A 45 1.67 15.67 -6.67
C VAL A 45 2.83 15.21 -5.82
N GLN A 46 2.59 15.09 -4.51
CA GLN A 46 3.51 14.51 -3.55
C GLN A 46 2.88 13.25 -2.99
N VAL A 47 3.55 12.11 -3.17
CA VAL A 47 3.18 10.83 -2.56
C VAL A 47 4.28 10.48 -1.56
N LEU A 48 3.96 10.53 -0.28
CA LEU A 48 4.88 10.21 0.81
C LEU A 48 4.41 8.91 1.44
N ALA A 49 5.16 7.83 1.23
CA ALA A 49 4.89 6.54 1.82
C ALA A 49 5.88 6.26 2.96
N GLU A 50 5.41 5.57 4.00
CA GLU A 50 6.29 5.12 5.09
C GLU A 50 7.23 4.01 4.63
N GLU A 51 6.69 3.02 3.92
CA GLU A 51 7.46 1.99 3.22
C GLU A 51 6.96 1.89 1.78
N ALA A 52 7.89 1.74 0.85
CA ALA A 52 7.62 1.58 -0.57
C ALA A 52 8.60 0.59 -1.20
N CYS A 53 8.07 -0.41 -1.91
CA CYS A 53 8.86 -1.45 -2.58
C CYS A 53 8.38 -1.62 -4.03
N LEU A 54 9.30 -1.88 -4.97
CA LEU A 54 8.89 -2.21 -6.33
C LEU A 54 8.15 -3.55 -6.33
N VAL A 55 7.04 -3.63 -7.05
CA VAL A 55 6.25 -4.87 -7.10
C VAL A 55 7.08 -6.04 -7.65
N GLU A 56 8.00 -5.78 -8.57
CA GLU A 56 8.91 -6.79 -9.14
C GLU A 56 9.94 -7.35 -8.13
N GLU A 57 10.16 -6.66 -7.01
CA GLU A 57 11.09 -7.08 -5.95
C GLU A 57 10.38 -7.89 -4.85
N LEU A 58 9.06 -8.07 -4.93
CA LEU A 58 8.29 -8.82 -3.95
C LEU A 58 8.49 -10.34 -4.11
N ASP A 59 8.94 -10.99 -3.04
CA ASP A 59 8.93 -12.45 -2.96
C ASP A 59 7.55 -12.97 -2.51
N LYS A 60 6.90 -13.72 -3.39
CA LYS A 60 5.55 -14.23 -3.17
C LYS A 60 5.42 -15.12 -1.93
N ASN A 61 6.43 -15.93 -1.63
CA ASN A 61 6.39 -16.83 -0.46
C ASN A 61 6.53 -16.00 0.82
N ALA A 62 7.42 -15.00 0.83
CA ALA A 62 7.57 -14.08 1.94
C ALA A 62 6.27 -13.29 2.21
N CYS A 63 5.57 -12.83 1.16
CA CYS A 63 4.26 -12.19 1.30
C CYS A 63 3.22 -13.13 1.93
N GLN A 64 3.19 -14.40 1.52
CA GLN A 64 2.29 -15.41 2.09
C GLN A 64 2.60 -15.71 3.55
N ASP A 65 3.89 -15.78 3.91
CA ASP A 65 4.33 -15.95 5.29
C ASP A 65 3.91 -14.77 6.18
N VAL A 66 4.00 -13.53 5.66
CA VAL A 66 3.51 -12.33 6.36
C VAL A 66 2.01 -12.44 6.64
N LEU A 67 1.20 -12.79 5.62
CA LEU A 67 -0.24 -12.95 5.80
C LEU A 67 -0.58 -14.06 6.80
N SER A 68 0.08 -15.22 6.72
CA SER A 68 -0.16 -16.34 7.64
C SER A 68 0.18 -15.99 9.09
N LYS A 69 1.28 -15.27 9.32
CA LYS A 69 1.65 -14.77 10.65
C LYS A 69 0.62 -13.78 11.18
N ALA A 70 0.17 -12.82 10.37
CA ALA A 70 -0.84 -11.84 10.76
C ALA A 70 -2.18 -12.50 11.11
N GLN A 71 -2.62 -13.50 10.33
CA GLN A 71 -3.82 -14.27 10.63
C GLN A 71 -3.71 -15.06 11.94
N SER A 72 -2.53 -15.63 12.21
CA SER A 72 -2.26 -16.34 13.47
C SER A 72 -2.30 -15.39 14.67
N GLN A 73 -1.72 -14.18 14.53
CA GLN A 73 -1.77 -13.13 15.54
C GLN A 73 -3.22 -12.72 15.84
N LEU A 74 -4.03 -12.50 14.79
CA LEU A 74 -5.44 -12.16 14.93
C LEU A 74 -6.23 -13.26 15.66
N ALA A 75 -5.97 -14.53 15.34
CA ALA A 75 -6.61 -15.66 16.01
C ALA A 75 -6.23 -15.78 17.49
N SER A 76 -5.01 -15.36 17.86
CA SER A 76 -4.51 -15.39 19.24
C SER A 76 -4.78 -14.11 20.05
N ALA A 77 -5.26 -13.04 19.42
CA ALA A 77 -5.47 -11.75 20.04
C ALA A 77 -6.57 -11.79 21.11
N SER A 78 -6.25 -11.25 22.29
CA SER A 78 -7.10 -11.37 23.48
C SER A 78 -7.80 -10.06 23.86
N SER A 79 -7.21 -8.93 23.50
CA SER A 79 -7.78 -7.59 23.71
C SER A 79 -8.26 -6.95 22.40
N ASP A 80 -9.16 -5.98 22.51
CA ASP A 80 -9.65 -5.24 21.33
C ASP A 80 -8.53 -4.47 20.62
N LYS A 81 -7.55 -3.98 21.39
CA LYS A 81 -6.35 -3.34 20.82
C LYS A 81 -5.53 -4.31 19.98
N GLU A 82 -5.23 -5.49 20.52
CA GLU A 82 -4.46 -6.52 19.80
C GLU A 82 -5.20 -6.99 18.54
N LYS A 83 -6.54 -7.11 18.61
CA LYS A 83 -7.36 -7.46 17.44
C LYS A 83 -7.28 -6.38 16.36
N ALA A 84 -7.43 -5.11 16.73
CA ALA A 84 -7.34 -4.01 15.77
C ALA A 84 -5.96 -3.93 15.09
N GLU A 85 -4.88 -4.10 15.85
CA GLU A 85 -3.52 -4.13 15.30
C GLU A 85 -3.32 -5.33 14.34
N ALA A 86 -3.83 -6.50 14.72
CA ALA A 86 -3.74 -7.69 13.89
C ALA A 86 -4.62 -7.62 12.63
N GLU A 87 -5.79 -6.97 12.68
CA GLU A 87 -6.64 -6.73 11.51
C GLU A 87 -5.92 -5.83 10.48
N ILE A 88 -5.23 -4.78 10.93
CA ILE A 88 -4.42 -3.92 10.06
C ILE A 88 -3.28 -4.75 9.42
N ALA A 89 -2.60 -5.59 10.21
CA ALA A 89 -1.54 -6.47 9.70
C ALA A 89 -2.07 -7.47 8.65
N VAL A 90 -3.29 -7.99 8.84
CA VAL A 90 -3.96 -8.86 7.86
C VAL A 90 -4.31 -8.08 6.59
N GLU A 91 -4.82 -6.85 6.68
CA GLU A 91 -5.10 -5.99 5.51
C GLU A 91 -3.82 -5.79 4.68
N VAL A 92 -2.70 -5.45 5.34
CA VAL A 92 -1.39 -5.32 4.67
C VAL A 92 -0.96 -6.64 4.01
N GLY A 93 -1.03 -7.75 4.75
CA GLY A 93 -0.63 -9.07 4.24
C GLY A 93 -1.45 -9.53 3.03
N GLN A 94 -2.76 -9.24 3.02
CA GLN A 94 -3.64 -9.55 1.89
C GLN A 94 -3.26 -8.76 0.65
N GLU A 95 -3.00 -7.46 0.79
CA GLU A 95 -2.63 -6.61 -0.33
C GLU A 95 -1.21 -6.91 -0.84
N LEU A 96 -0.27 -7.30 0.03
CA LEU A 96 1.04 -7.81 -0.38
C LEU A 96 0.92 -9.06 -1.26
N VAL A 97 0.11 -10.04 -0.83
CA VAL A 97 -0.13 -11.27 -1.61
C VAL A 97 -0.82 -10.96 -2.93
N ARG A 98 -1.74 -10.00 -2.96
CA ARG A 98 -2.41 -9.54 -4.19
C ARG A 98 -1.43 -8.85 -5.13
N ALA A 99 -0.51 -8.04 -4.62
CA ALA A 99 0.49 -7.34 -5.41
C ALA A 99 1.53 -8.29 -6.02
N ALA A 100 1.92 -9.33 -5.29
CA ALA A 100 2.89 -10.34 -5.75
C ALA A 100 2.28 -11.46 -6.63
N ALA A 101 1.01 -11.36 -7.03
CA ALA A 101 0.27 -12.39 -7.77
C ALA A 101 0.33 -12.19 -9.29
#